data_AF-A0A6J4X475-F1
#
_entry.id   AF-A0A6J4X475-F1
#
_cell.length_a   1.000
_cell.length_b   1.000
_cell.length_c   1.000
_cell.angle_alpha   90.00
_cell.angle_beta   90.00
_cell.angle_gamma   90.00
#
_symmetry.space_group_name_H-M   'P 1'
#
loop_
_entity.id
_entity.type
_entity.pdbx_description
1 polymer ?
#
loop_
_entity_poly.entity_id
_entity_poly.type
_entity_poly.pdbx_seq_one_letter_code
_entity_poly.pdbx_strand_id
1 'polypeptide(L)'
;MELPDKDVNVFFKRHTPEQFEQLLKKANPKSLEQSDKVRKRVQSLYKQTDHGFIVGYGERQYEIKGIQRGDTQLKATVKVSKDVQGNLPFELTTIDLYSSRSRSWFTRLCADLFEAAQELIKEDLGRILTLVEEYKPKEKKATRQELTKTEKQEAFKLLKSKDIFSEILSDLETMGVTGEQTNKLVGYLAAVSRKLDEPLSVLIQSRSAAGKSTLQDAILSLVPEEDYVKYTRITDQALFYKDEDSLVHRILAIEEEMGMGGAAYSIR
;
A
#
# COMPACT_ATOMS: atom_id res chain seq x y z
N MET A 1 -21.12 42.10 -25.99
CA MET A 1 -21.41 41.52 -24.66
C MET A 1 -20.60 42.34 -23.67
N GLU A 2 -21.24 43.13 -22.82
CA GLU A 2 -20.54 43.92 -21.81
C GLU A 2 -20.07 42.99 -20.69
N LEU A 3 -18.80 43.12 -20.29
CA LEU A 3 -18.30 42.48 -19.07
C LEU A 3 -19.08 43.05 -17.87
N PRO A 4 -19.48 42.22 -16.90
CA PRO A 4 -20.26 42.68 -15.74
C PRO A 4 -19.51 43.72 -14.89
N ASP A 5 -18.18 43.76 -15.00
CA ASP A 5 -17.32 44.82 -14.47
C ASP A 5 -16.42 45.35 -15.59
N LYS A 6 -16.24 46.69 -15.68
CA LYS A 6 -15.38 47.33 -16.71
C LYS A 6 -13.87 47.03 -16.54
N ASP A 7 -13.46 46.43 -15.43
CA ASP A 7 -12.07 46.11 -15.11
C ASP A 7 -11.91 44.62 -14.73
N VAL A 8 -11.05 43.93 -15.46
CA VAL A 8 -10.72 42.51 -15.27
C VAL A 8 -10.15 42.23 -13.88
N ASN A 9 -9.40 43.17 -13.30
CA ASN A 9 -8.82 43.01 -11.96
C ASN A 9 -9.88 43.09 -10.86
N VAL A 10 -10.98 43.82 -11.08
CA VAL A 10 -12.12 43.87 -10.15
C VAL A 10 -12.91 42.57 -10.20
N PHE A 11 -13.05 41.97 -11.38
CA PHE A 11 -13.70 40.68 -11.57
C PHE A 11 -13.01 39.57 -10.77
N PHE A 12 -11.68 39.44 -10.86
CA PHE A 12 -10.92 38.41 -10.13
C PHE A 12 -10.88 38.60 -8.61
N LYS A 13 -11.27 39.77 -8.09
CA LYS A 13 -11.45 39.96 -6.63
C LYS A 13 -12.76 39.37 -6.12
N ARG A 14 -13.74 39.16 -7.00
CA ARG A 14 -15.11 38.74 -6.64
C ARG A 14 -15.49 37.37 -7.19
N HIS A 15 -14.76 36.90 -8.20
CA HIS A 15 -15.10 35.72 -8.98
C HIS A 15 -13.86 34.85 -9.22
N THR A 16 -14.10 33.55 -9.35
CA THR A 16 -13.02 32.59 -9.54
C THR A 16 -12.55 32.56 -10.99
N PRO A 17 -11.30 32.13 -11.27
CA PRO A 17 -10.81 31.97 -12.64
C PRO A 17 -11.69 31.08 -13.51
N GLU A 18 -12.32 30.07 -12.90
CA GLU A 18 -13.23 29.15 -13.59
C GLU A 18 -14.51 29.85 -14.05
N GLN A 19 -15.03 30.82 -13.27
CA GLN A 19 -16.17 31.65 -13.65
C GLN A 19 -15.84 32.61 -14.80
N PHE A 20 -14.60 33.14 -14.83
CA PHE A 20 -14.12 33.96 -15.94
C PHE A 20 -14.00 33.14 -17.23
N GLU A 21 -13.50 31.91 -17.16
CA GLU A 21 -13.42 31.01 -18.32
C GLU A 21 -14.79 30.61 -18.87
N GLN A 22 -15.80 30.44 -18.01
CA GLN A 22 -17.17 30.22 -18.47
C GLN A 22 -17.72 31.43 -19.25
N LEU A 23 -17.38 32.65 -18.86
CA LEU A 23 -17.74 33.86 -19.60
C LEU A 23 -16.99 33.94 -20.94
N LEU A 24 -15.69 33.63 -20.95
CA LEU A 24 -14.89 33.59 -22.19
C LEU A 24 -15.43 32.55 -23.18
N LYS A 25 -15.80 31.35 -22.72
CA LYS A 25 -16.41 30.32 -23.56
C LYS A 25 -17.79 30.71 -24.10
N LYS A 26 -18.60 31.42 -23.30
CA LYS A 26 -19.89 31.96 -23.74
C LYS A 26 -19.74 33.06 -24.80
N ALA A 27 -18.69 33.88 -24.70
CA ALA A 27 -18.42 34.98 -25.62
C ALA A 27 -17.69 34.55 -26.91
N ASN A 28 -16.81 33.55 -26.82
CA ASN A 28 -16.10 32.98 -27.97
C ASN A 28 -15.90 31.47 -27.80
N PRO A 29 -16.74 30.62 -28.42
CA PRO A 29 -16.69 29.17 -28.30
C PRO A 29 -15.42 28.53 -28.87
N LYS A 30 -14.62 29.27 -29.66
CA LYS A 30 -13.35 28.80 -30.26
C LYS A 30 -12.10 29.22 -29.47
N SER A 31 -12.25 29.85 -28.31
CA SER A 31 -11.11 30.16 -27.42
C SER A 31 -10.59 28.87 -26.77
N LEU A 32 -9.56 28.26 -27.39
CA LEU A 32 -8.98 26.96 -27.00
C LEU A 32 -7.85 27.05 -25.97
N GLU A 33 -7.52 28.24 -25.48
CA GLU A 33 -6.50 28.39 -24.44
C GLU A 33 -7.15 28.36 -23.06
N GLN A 34 -7.27 27.16 -22.48
CA GLN A 34 -7.36 27.05 -21.02
C GLN A 34 -6.13 27.70 -20.42
N SER A 35 -6.32 28.62 -19.46
CA SER A 35 -5.18 29.23 -18.78
C SER A 35 -4.30 28.14 -18.16
N ASP A 36 -2.97 28.28 -18.23
CA ASP A 36 -2.03 27.36 -17.56
C ASP A 36 -2.36 27.16 -16.07
N LYS A 37 -2.99 28.15 -15.44
CA LYS A 37 -3.50 28.07 -14.06
C LYS A 37 -4.60 27.01 -13.89
N VAL A 38 -5.50 26.88 -14.87
CA VAL A 38 -6.60 25.90 -14.84
C VAL A 38 -6.07 24.50 -15.16
N ARG A 39 -5.18 24.36 -16.16
CA ARG A 39 -4.54 23.07 -16.48
C ARG A 39 -3.81 22.44 -15.29
N LYS A 40 -3.10 23.25 -14.50
CA LYS A 40 -2.38 22.79 -13.29
C LYS A 40 -3.28 22.32 -12.15
N ARG A 41 -4.57 22.68 -12.17
CA ARG A 41 -5.57 22.40 -11.12
C ARG A 41 -6.52 21.25 -11.47
N VAL A 42 -6.55 20.77 -12.72
CA VAL A 42 -7.40 19.64 -13.09
C VAL A 42 -6.83 18.34 -12.50
N GLN A 43 -7.70 17.51 -11.94
CA GLN A 43 -7.34 16.16 -11.54
C GLN A 43 -6.99 15.34 -12.78
N SER A 44 -5.71 15.03 -12.96
CA SER A 44 -5.17 14.33 -14.12
C SER A 44 -5.22 12.82 -13.97
N LEU A 45 -5.28 12.31 -12.74
CA LEU A 45 -5.21 10.88 -12.45
C LEU A 45 -6.02 10.53 -11.19
N TYR A 46 -6.71 9.39 -11.23
CA TYR A 46 -7.17 8.69 -10.04
C TYR A 46 -7.12 7.19 -10.28
N LYS A 47 -6.42 6.46 -9.42
CA LYS A 47 -6.30 5.00 -9.48
C LYS A 47 -6.28 4.43 -8.07
N GLN A 48 -7.27 3.63 -7.72
CA GLN A 48 -7.22 2.87 -6.46
C GLN A 48 -6.12 1.81 -6.52
N THR A 49 -5.44 1.61 -5.39
CA THR A 49 -4.43 0.55 -5.19
C THR A 49 -4.91 -0.40 -4.10
N ASP A 50 -4.19 -1.51 -3.89
CA ASP A 50 -4.53 -2.50 -2.86
C ASP A 50 -4.54 -1.91 -1.44
N HIS A 51 -3.76 -0.86 -1.18
CA HIS A 51 -3.54 -0.29 0.16
C HIS A 51 -3.89 1.20 0.26
N GLY A 52 -4.57 1.75 -0.75
CA GLY A 52 -4.93 3.17 -0.83
C GLY A 52 -5.30 3.59 -2.24
N PHE A 53 -4.70 4.69 -2.71
CA PHE A 53 -4.95 5.22 -4.05
C PHE A 53 -3.82 6.15 -4.52
N ILE A 54 -3.78 6.37 -5.82
CA ILE A 54 -2.93 7.35 -6.49
C ILE A 54 -3.84 8.43 -7.07
N VAL A 55 -3.50 9.70 -6.85
CA VAL A 55 -4.18 10.85 -7.42
C VAL A 55 -3.18 11.82 -8.03
N GLY A 56 -3.52 12.43 -9.15
CA GLY A 56 -2.67 13.41 -9.84
C GLY A 56 -3.38 14.73 -10.07
N TYR A 57 -2.65 15.84 -9.94
CA TYR A 57 -3.09 17.19 -10.28
C TYR A 57 -2.02 17.86 -11.15
N GLY A 58 -2.28 17.99 -12.46
CA GLY A 58 -1.24 18.35 -13.43
C GLY A 58 -0.08 17.34 -13.41
N GLU A 59 1.15 17.82 -13.23
CA GLU A 59 2.36 16.99 -13.10
C GLU A 59 2.58 16.43 -11.68
N ARG A 60 1.77 16.79 -10.68
CA ARG A 60 1.99 16.40 -9.28
C ARG A 60 1.19 15.14 -9.00
N GLN A 61 1.88 14.02 -8.76
CA GLN A 61 1.24 12.75 -8.41
C GLN A 61 1.48 12.43 -6.94
N TYR A 62 0.44 11.94 -6.29
CA TYR A 62 0.40 11.57 -4.88
C TYR A 62 -0.09 10.13 -4.76
N GLU A 63 0.68 9.27 -4.13
CA GLU A 63 0.27 7.94 -3.72
C GLU A 63 0.06 7.91 -2.22
N ILE A 64 -1.16 7.56 -1.84
CA ILE A 64 -1.61 7.50 -0.45
C ILE A 64 -1.69 6.03 -0.05
N LYS A 65 -1.07 5.68 1.08
CA LYS A 65 -1.04 4.35 1.69
C LYS A 65 -1.12 4.45 3.21
N GLY A 66 -1.43 3.35 3.89
CA GLY A 66 -1.37 3.28 5.36
C GLY A 66 -2.29 4.30 6.03
N ILE A 67 -3.53 4.38 5.56
CA ILE A 67 -4.54 5.30 6.10
C ILE A 67 -5.02 4.76 7.45
N GLN A 68 -4.71 5.48 8.52
CA GLN A 68 -5.13 5.18 9.89
C GLN A 68 -6.13 6.24 10.36
N ARG A 69 -7.30 5.80 10.81
CA ARG A 69 -8.38 6.67 11.29
C ARG A 69 -8.53 6.53 12.79
N GLY A 70 -8.38 7.63 13.51
CA GLY A 70 -8.76 7.74 14.92
C GLY A 70 -9.78 8.87 15.11
N ASP A 71 -10.34 8.97 16.31
CA ASP A 71 -11.41 9.95 16.61
C ASP A 71 -11.00 11.40 16.33
N THR A 72 -9.72 11.73 16.51
CA THR A 72 -9.19 13.09 16.34
C THR A 72 -7.99 13.17 15.39
N GLN A 73 -7.62 12.08 14.74
CA GLN A 73 -6.42 12.00 13.91
C GLN A 73 -6.71 11.23 12.62
N LEU A 74 -6.16 11.72 11.51
CA LEU A 74 -6.24 11.04 10.22
C LEU A 74 -4.84 10.94 9.63
N LYS A 75 -4.14 9.86 9.95
CA LYS A 75 -2.77 9.66 9.49
C LYS A 75 -2.76 8.91 8.17
N ALA A 76 -1.91 9.35 7.26
CA ALA A 76 -1.66 8.67 6.00
C ALA A 76 -0.22 8.83 5.57
N THR A 77 0.34 7.80 4.95
CA THR A 77 1.64 7.85 4.29
C THR A 77 1.45 8.32 2.87
N VAL A 78 2.09 9.44 2.53
CA VAL A 78 1.98 10.10 1.23
C VAL A 78 3.34 10.05 0.54
N LYS A 79 3.39 9.36 -0.60
CA LYS A 79 4.49 9.45 -1.57
C LYS A 79 4.12 10.48 -2.62
N VAL A 80 5.01 11.40 -2.92
CA VAL A 80 4.76 12.48 -3.88
C VAL A 80 5.90 12.58 -4.89
N SER A 81 5.57 12.64 -6.18
CA SER A 81 6.53 12.67 -7.29
C SER A 81 5.89 13.24 -8.56
N LYS A 82 6.69 13.59 -9.57
CA LYS A 82 6.19 13.86 -10.93
C LYS A 82 5.70 12.59 -11.63
N ASP A 83 6.30 11.47 -11.25
CA ASP A 83 5.91 10.13 -11.65
C ASP A 83 6.11 9.21 -10.44
N VAL A 84 5.00 8.79 -9.83
CA VAL A 84 5.02 7.92 -8.64
C VAL A 84 5.49 6.50 -8.98
N GLN A 85 5.29 6.06 -10.23
CA GLN A 85 5.61 4.71 -10.70
C GLN A 85 7.00 4.65 -11.37
N GLY A 86 7.51 5.79 -11.84
CA GLY A 86 8.85 5.93 -12.40
C GLY A 86 9.95 6.14 -11.36
N ASN A 87 11.16 6.41 -11.87
CA ASN A 87 12.38 6.56 -11.08
C ASN A 87 12.76 8.04 -10.84
N LEU A 88 11.76 8.92 -10.78
CA LEU A 88 11.95 10.36 -10.52
C LEU A 88 12.10 10.65 -9.02
N PRO A 89 12.73 11.78 -8.66
CA PRO A 89 12.82 12.22 -7.27
C PRO A 89 11.43 12.26 -6.61
N PHE A 90 11.32 11.68 -5.42
CA PHE A 90 10.09 11.60 -4.68
C PHE A 90 10.33 11.96 -3.21
N GLU A 91 9.28 12.45 -2.56
CA GLU A 91 9.23 12.58 -1.10
C GLU A 91 8.25 11.54 -0.56
N LEU A 92 8.58 10.91 0.57
CA LEU A 92 7.75 9.91 1.24
C LEU A 92 7.67 10.25 2.72
N THR A 93 6.48 10.53 3.23
CA THR A 93 6.30 10.82 4.66
C THR A 93 4.89 10.48 5.14
N THR A 94 4.78 10.09 6.41
CA THR A 94 3.50 9.94 7.11
C THR A 94 3.09 11.27 7.75
N ILE A 95 1.91 11.76 7.39
CA ILE A 95 1.37 13.04 7.88
C ILE A 95 -0.01 12.82 8.53
N ASP A 96 -0.34 13.67 9.50
CA ASP A 96 -1.70 13.76 10.05
C ASP A 96 -2.47 14.85 9.29
N LEU A 97 -3.42 14.41 8.47
CA LEU A 97 -4.21 15.29 7.59
C LEU A 97 -5.14 16.22 8.37
N TYR A 98 -5.51 15.90 9.62
CA TYR A 98 -6.28 16.79 10.48
C TYR A 98 -5.41 17.88 11.12
N SER A 99 -4.11 17.62 11.31
CA SER A 99 -3.18 18.60 11.85
C SER A 99 -2.82 19.69 10.83
N SER A 100 -3.23 20.94 11.10
CA SER A 100 -2.85 22.10 10.28
C SER A 100 -1.32 22.30 10.22
N ARG A 101 -0.62 22.02 11.32
CA ARG A 101 0.85 22.06 11.38
C ARG A 101 1.47 21.03 10.45
N SER A 102 0.98 19.79 10.46
CA SER A 102 1.47 18.71 9.60
C SER A 102 1.23 19.03 8.12
N ARG A 103 0.02 19.47 7.76
CA ARG A 103 -0.29 19.93 6.39
C ARG A 103 0.59 21.10 5.94
N SER A 104 0.83 22.08 6.80
CA SER A 104 1.64 23.26 6.46
C SER A 104 3.10 22.91 6.22
N TRP A 105 3.64 21.98 7.02
CA TRP A 105 5.00 21.48 6.84
C TRP A 105 5.14 20.69 5.53
N PHE A 106 4.24 19.74 5.28
CA PHE A 106 4.26 18.92 4.06
C PHE A 106 4.03 19.77 2.80
N THR A 107 3.18 20.80 2.89
CA THR A 107 2.97 21.78 1.82
C THR A 107 4.28 22.40 1.35
N ARG A 108 5.17 22.76 2.29
CA ARG A 108 6.45 23.41 1.97
C ARG A 108 7.37 22.44 1.23
N LEU A 109 7.48 21.20 1.73
CA LEU A 109 8.28 20.16 1.07
C LEU A 109 7.85 19.90 -0.37
N CYS A 110 6.54 19.75 -0.61
CA CYS A 110 6.04 19.54 -1.97
C CYS A 110 6.19 20.78 -2.86
N ALA A 111 6.04 21.98 -2.31
CA ALA A 111 6.24 23.23 -3.06
C ALA A 111 7.67 23.34 -3.57
N ASP A 112 8.65 22.97 -2.73
CA ASP A 112 10.06 22.94 -3.09
C ASP A 112 10.35 21.85 -4.14
N LEU A 113 9.80 20.64 -3.96
CA LEU A 113 9.98 19.50 -4.89
C LEU A 113 9.46 19.80 -6.32
N PHE A 114 8.36 20.52 -6.43
CA PHE A 114 7.70 20.79 -7.71
C PHE A 114 7.96 22.20 -8.27
N GLU A 115 8.72 23.04 -7.56
CA GLU A 115 8.88 24.46 -7.87
C GLU A 115 7.51 25.15 -8.08
N ALA A 116 6.55 24.82 -7.20
CA ALA A 116 5.15 25.22 -7.33
C ALA A 116 4.72 26.17 -6.21
N ALA A 117 3.68 26.98 -6.47
CA ALA A 117 3.09 27.85 -5.45
C ALA A 117 2.47 27.01 -4.31
N GLN A 118 2.70 27.41 -3.06
CA GLN A 118 2.17 26.70 -1.89
C GLN A 118 0.64 26.65 -1.89
N GLU A 119 -0.03 27.64 -2.48
CA GLU A 119 -1.48 27.69 -2.63
C GLU A 119 -2.00 26.49 -3.45
N LEU A 120 -1.28 26.10 -4.51
CA LEU A 120 -1.65 24.94 -5.34
C LEU A 120 -1.52 23.64 -4.55
N ILE A 121 -0.45 23.49 -3.77
CA ILE A 121 -0.24 22.30 -2.93
C ILE A 121 -1.26 22.23 -1.80
N LYS A 122 -1.64 23.38 -1.20
CA LYS A 122 -2.72 23.43 -0.19
C LYS A 122 -4.06 23.00 -0.78
N GLU A 123 -4.38 23.44 -2.00
CA GLU A 123 -5.57 23.00 -2.72
C GLU A 123 -5.54 21.49 -2.96
N ASP A 124 -4.41 20.94 -3.42
CA ASP A 124 -4.21 19.50 -3.62
C ASP A 124 -4.43 18.72 -2.30
N LEU A 125 -3.81 19.16 -1.19
CA LEU A 125 -3.97 18.51 0.12
C LEU A 125 -5.39 18.58 0.66
N GLY A 126 -6.13 19.65 0.38
CA GLY A 126 -7.55 19.74 0.73
C GLY A 126 -8.38 18.67 0.01
N ARG A 127 -8.10 18.44 -1.27
CA ARG A 127 -8.77 17.39 -2.06
C ARG A 127 -8.33 16.00 -1.64
N ILE A 128 -7.04 15.80 -1.36
CA ILE A 128 -6.52 14.53 -0.85
C ILE A 128 -7.17 14.20 0.50
N LEU A 129 -7.33 15.17 1.39
CA LEU A 129 -8.03 14.97 2.66
C LEU A 129 -9.45 14.42 2.43
N THR A 130 -10.24 15.06 1.57
CA THR A 130 -11.59 14.56 1.22
C THR A 130 -11.54 13.15 0.63
N LEU A 131 -10.61 12.87 -0.28
CA LEU A 131 -10.46 11.53 -0.86
C LEU A 131 -10.06 10.49 0.20
N VAL A 132 -9.21 10.85 1.17
CA VAL A 132 -8.85 9.97 2.28
C VAL A 132 -10.02 9.73 3.21
N GLU A 133 -10.85 10.74 3.49
CA GLU A 133 -12.07 10.57 4.29
C GLU A 133 -13.09 9.66 3.59
N GLU A 134 -13.26 9.81 2.28
CA GLU A 134 -14.18 9.01 1.47
C GLU A 134 -13.64 7.61 1.13
N TYR A 135 -12.32 7.40 1.22
CA TYR A 135 -11.69 6.14 0.86
C TYR A 135 -12.13 5.01 1.79
N LYS A 136 -13.07 4.19 1.35
CA LYS A 136 -13.33 2.91 2.00
C LYS A 136 -12.35 1.89 1.42
N PRO A 137 -11.50 1.25 2.24
CA PRO A 137 -10.70 0.14 1.75
C PRO A 137 -11.67 -0.84 1.11
N LYS A 138 -11.36 -1.28 -0.12
CA LYS A 138 -12.06 -2.44 -0.65
C LYS A 138 -11.73 -3.55 0.33
N GLU A 139 -12.73 -3.98 1.11
CA GLU A 139 -12.64 -5.27 1.77
C GLU A 139 -12.34 -6.26 0.64
N LYS A 140 -11.08 -6.68 0.52
CA LYS A 140 -10.82 -8.04 0.11
C LYS A 140 -11.44 -8.85 1.24
N LYS A 141 -12.75 -9.08 1.17
CA LYS A 141 -13.28 -10.36 1.60
C LYS A 141 -12.41 -11.32 0.82
N ALA A 142 -11.41 -11.89 1.49
CA ALA A 142 -10.87 -13.14 1.06
C ALA A 142 -12.11 -13.98 0.88
N THR A 143 -12.55 -14.15 -0.37
CA THR A 143 -13.64 -15.05 -0.68
C THR A 143 -13.03 -16.39 -0.32
N ARG A 144 -13.18 -16.78 0.95
CA ARG A 144 -12.74 -18.05 1.46
C ARG A 144 -13.55 -19.02 0.63
N GLN A 145 -12.94 -19.52 -0.46
CA GLN A 145 -13.63 -20.40 -1.38
C GLN A 145 -14.14 -21.54 -0.52
N GLU A 146 -15.46 -21.66 -0.44
CA GLU A 146 -16.03 -22.75 0.31
C GLU A 146 -15.64 -24.03 -0.43
N LEU A 147 -14.78 -24.81 0.21
CA LEU A 147 -14.35 -26.09 -0.32
C LEU A 147 -15.59 -26.91 -0.71
N THR A 148 -15.60 -27.38 -1.95
CA THR A 148 -16.60 -28.30 -2.45
C THR A 148 -16.59 -29.59 -1.63
N LYS A 149 -17.67 -30.39 -1.75
CA LYS A 149 -17.74 -31.69 -1.05
C LYS A 149 -16.58 -32.60 -1.43
N THR A 150 -16.16 -32.57 -2.70
CA THR A 150 -15.06 -33.38 -3.23
C THR A 150 -13.73 -32.94 -2.62
N GLU A 151 -13.41 -31.64 -2.65
CA GLU A 151 -12.17 -31.12 -2.06
C GLU A 151 -12.10 -31.40 -0.55
N LYS A 152 -13.23 -31.28 0.16
CA LYS A 152 -13.30 -31.65 1.58
C LYS A 152 -13.00 -33.14 1.80
N GLN A 153 -13.53 -34.02 0.96
CA GLN A 153 -13.28 -35.46 1.06
C GLN A 153 -11.81 -35.80 0.80
N GLU A 154 -11.20 -35.19 -0.20
CA GLU A 154 -9.77 -35.37 -0.51
C GLU A 154 -8.89 -34.85 0.63
N ALA A 155 -9.19 -33.66 1.17
CA ALA A 155 -8.50 -33.11 2.33
C ALA A 155 -8.61 -34.04 3.54
N PHE A 156 -9.81 -34.57 3.83
CA PHE A 156 -10.00 -35.52 4.93
C PHE A 156 -9.27 -36.86 4.71
N LYS A 157 -9.12 -37.30 3.45
CA LYS A 157 -8.37 -38.50 3.13
C LYS A 157 -6.89 -38.30 3.45
N LEU A 158 -6.30 -37.19 3.02
CA LEU A 158 -4.92 -36.82 3.35
C LEU A 158 -4.71 -36.70 4.87
N LEU A 159 -5.60 -35.97 5.56
CA LEU A 159 -5.52 -35.77 7.01
C LEU A 159 -5.64 -37.05 7.84
N LYS A 160 -6.25 -38.11 7.28
CA LYS A 160 -6.38 -39.43 7.92
C LYS A 160 -5.30 -40.42 7.49
N SER A 161 -4.44 -40.04 6.55
CA SER A 161 -3.34 -40.89 6.08
C SER A 161 -2.33 -41.13 7.21
N LYS A 162 -1.88 -42.37 7.37
CA LYS A 162 -0.79 -42.71 8.29
C LYS A 162 0.57 -42.25 7.76
N ASP A 163 0.65 -42.03 6.44
CA ASP A 163 1.87 -41.68 5.73
C ASP A 163 1.87 -40.20 5.33
N ILE A 164 1.07 -39.35 6.01
CA ILE A 164 0.89 -37.94 5.68
C ILE A 164 2.21 -37.18 5.54
N PHE A 165 3.21 -37.47 6.39
CA PHE A 165 4.53 -36.85 6.29
C PHE A 165 5.29 -37.26 5.04
N SER A 166 5.16 -38.52 4.60
CA SER A 166 5.74 -39.00 3.36
C SER A 166 5.08 -38.36 2.14
N GLU A 167 3.76 -38.17 2.18
CA GLU A 167 3.01 -37.46 1.13
C GLU A 167 3.47 -35.99 1.02
N ILE A 168 3.57 -35.27 2.15
CA ILE A 168 4.08 -33.87 2.18
C ILE A 168 5.52 -33.80 1.64
N LEU A 169 6.37 -34.75 2.02
CA LEU A 169 7.75 -34.81 1.53
C LEU A 169 7.80 -35.01 0.02
N SER A 170 6.95 -35.90 -0.52
CA SER A 170 6.82 -36.12 -1.95
C SER A 170 6.37 -34.85 -2.67
N ASP A 171 5.35 -34.15 -2.16
CA ASP A 171 4.86 -32.91 -2.74
C ASP A 171 5.97 -31.86 -2.83
N LEU A 172 6.72 -31.64 -1.74
CA LEU A 172 7.86 -30.72 -1.69
C LEU A 172 9.00 -31.11 -2.63
N GLU A 173 9.20 -32.41 -2.90
CA GLU A 173 10.15 -32.87 -3.92
C GLU A 173 9.69 -32.51 -5.33
N THR A 174 8.40 -32.69 -5.63
CA THR A 174 7.80 -32.26 -6.92
C THR A 174 7.91 -30.75 -7.14
N MET A 175 7.96 -29.97 -6.06
CA MET A 175 8.14 -28.51 -6.08
C MET A 175 9.61 -28.10 -6.26
N GLY A 176 10.53 -29.07 -6.39
CA GLY A 176 11.95 -28.82 -6.70
C GLY A 176 12.87 -28.74 -5.48
N VAL A 177 12.38 -29.05 -4.28
CA VAL A 177 13.22 -29.12 -3.07
C VAL A 177 13.72 -30.56 -2.92
N THR A 178 14.97 -30.84 -3.27
CA THR A 178 15.56 -32.19 -3.16
C THR A 178 16.32 -32.35 -1.83
N GLY A 179 16.28 -33.55 -1.24
CA GLY A 179 16.95 -33.83 0.04
C GLY A 179 16.30 -33.16 1.25
N GLU A 180 17.04 -32.98 2.34
CA GLU A 180 16.66 -32.12 3.49
C GLU A 180 15.30 -32.47 4.15
N GLN A 181 14.98 -33.76 4.27
CA GLN A 181 13.68 -34.24 4.78
C GLN A 181 13.28 -33.63 6.13
N THR A 182 14.23 -33.58 7.08
CA THR A 182 13.98 -32.99 8.40
C THR A 182 13.60 -31.51 8.30
N ASN A 183 14.34 -30.74 7.51
CA ASN A 183 14.12 -29.29 7.39
C ASN A 183 12.80 -28.98 6.68
N LYS A 184 12.43 -29.78 5.68
CA LYS A 184 11.11 -29.72 5.01
C LYS A 184 9.96 -29.88 6.02
N LEU A 185 9.99 -30.97 6.81
CA LEU A 185 8.93 -31.27 7.76
C LEU A 185 8.85 -30.26 8.90
N VAL A 186 10.00 -29.88 9.47
CA VAL A 186 10.06 -28.85 10.53
C VAL A 186 9.52 -27.53 10.02
N GLY A 187 9.92 -27.11 8.81
CA GLY A 187 9.43 -25.89 8.19
C GLY A 187 7.92 -25.92 7.91
N TYR A 188 7.40 -27.03 7.38
CA TYR A 188 5.97 -27.23 7.17
C TYR A 188 5.18 -27.17 8.48
N LEU A 189 5.62 -27.90 9.52
CA LEU A 189 4.97 -27.91 10.82
C LEU A 189 4.96 -26.51 11.46
N ALA A 190 6.06 -25.77 11.35
CA ALA A 190 6.10 -24.38 11.81
C ALA A 190 5.10 -23.50 11.06
N ALA A 191 4.99 -23.63 9.74
CA ALA A 191 4.00 -22.89 8.96
C ALA A 191 2.55 -23.20 9.37
N VAL A 192 2.22 -24.47 9.61
CA VAL A 192 0.87 -24.87 10.03
C VAL A 192 0.57 -24.44 11.47
N SER A 193 1.58 -24.42 12.35
CA SER A 193 1.43 -24.03 13.76
C SER A 193 0.89 -22.61 13.98
N ARG A 194 0.90 -21.73 12.96
CA ARG A 194 0.31 -20.37 13.01
C ARG A 194 -1.15 -20.33 13.49
N LYS A 195 -1.89 -21.43 13.37
CA LYS A 195 -3.29 -21.56 13.81
C LYS A 195 -3.45 -22.02 15.26
N LEU A 196 -2.35 -22.37 15.94
CA LEU A 196 -2.33 -22.72 17.35
C LEU A 196 -2.15 -21.46 18.20
N ASP A 197 -2.47 -21.56 19.49
CA ASP A 197 -2.29 -20.46 20.45
C ASP A 197 -0.80 -20.12 20.65
N GLU A 198 0.07 -21.12 20.55
CA GLU A 198 1.54 -20.99 20.65
C GLU A 198 2.19 -21.44 19.33
N PRO A 199 2.35 -20.54 18.34
CA PRO A 199 2.96 -20.88 17.07
C PRO A 199 4.48 -21.05 17.18
N LEU A 200 5.04 -21.94 16.36
CA LEU A 200 6.47 -22.20 16.29
C LEU A 200 7.17 -21.16 15.40
N SER A 201 8.33 -20.69 15.85
CA SER A 201 9.23 -19.84 15.07
C SER A 201 10.46 -20.64 14.60
N VAL A 202 10.84 -20.49 13.33
CA VAL A 202 11.98 -21.20 12.74
C VAL A 202 12.98 -20.19 12.16
N LEU A 203 14.27 -20.44 12.42
CA LEU A 203 15.38 -19.71 11.83
C LEU A 203 16.16 -20.66 10.91
N ILE A 204 16.31 -20.29 9.63
CA ILE A 204 17.06 -21.09 8.65
C ILE A 204 18.47 -20.51 8.51
N GLN A 205 19.44 -21.14 9.16
CA GLN A 205 20.85 -20.78 9.04
C GLN A 205 21.56 -21.70 8.03
N SER A 206 22.17 -21.12 7.00
CA SER A 206 23.00 -21.90 6.06
C SER A 206 24.00 -21.02 5.31
N ARG A 207 24.84 -21.61 4.46
CA ARG A 207 25.76 -20.88 3.57
C ARG A 207 25.00 -20.18 2.44
N SER A 208 25.60 -19.13 1.86
CA SER A 208 25.00 -18.45 0.70
C SER A 208 24.77 -19.45 -0.45
N ALA A 209 23.68 -19.26 -1.21
CA ALA A 209 23.25 -20.13 -2.31
C ALA A 209 22.93 -21.61 -1.96
N ALA A 210 22.84 -21.98 -0.68
CA ALA A 210 22.49 -23.35 -0.26
C ALA A 210 20.98 -23.65 -0.28
N GLY A 211 20.16 -22.88 -1.00
CA GLY A 211 18.72 -23.15 -1.16
C GLY A 211 17.80 -22.70 -0.02
N LYS A 212 18.21 -21.75 0.84
CA LYS A 212 17.35 -21.23 1.95
C LYS A 212 16.04 -20.64 1.44
N SER A 213 16.14 -19.68 0.53
CA SER A 213 14.98 -19.02 -0.07
C SER A 213 14.12 -20.03 -0.81
N THR A 214 14.73 -21.00 -1.49
CA THR A 214 14.01 -22.09 -2.16
C THR A 214 13.19 -22.92 -1.19
N LEU A 215 13.76 -23.35 -0.07
CA LEU A 215 13.03 -24.09 0.96
C LEU A 215 11.89 -23.26 1.57
N GLN A 216 12.19 -22.00 1.93
CA GLN A 216 11.20 -21.08 2.49
C GLN A 216 10.03 -20.85 1.52
N ASP A 217 10.32 -20.59 0.25
CA ASP A 217 9.32 -20.31 -0.77
C ASP A 217 8.45 -21.53 -1.07
N ALA A 218 9.06 -22.71 -1.13
CA ALA A 218 8.32 -23.96 -1.27
C ALA A 218 7.33 -24.16 -0.11
N ILE A 219 7.77 -23.97 1.14
CA ILE A 219 6.89 -24.07 2.31
C ILE A 219 5.76 -23.03 2.25
N LEU A 220 6.09 -21.77 1.95
CA LEU A 220 5.09 -20.68 1.88
C LEU A 220 4.06 -20.93 0.78
N SER A 221 4.43 -21.54 -0.33
CA SER A 221 3.48 -21.87 -1.41
C SER A 221 2.47 -22.97 -1.06
N LEU A 222 2.69 -23.72 0.03
CA LEU A 222 1.70 -24.64 0.62
C LEU A 222 0.71 -23.93 1.56
N VAL A 223 0.89 -22.63 1.78
CA VAL A 223 0.06 -21.79 2.65
C VAL A 223 -0.75 -20.82 1.76
N PRO A 224 -2.04 -20.60 2.05
CA PRO A 224 -2.83 -19.61 1.32
C PRO A 224 -2.15 -18.24 1.32
N GLU A 225 -2.19 -17.52 0.20
CA GLU A 225 -1.50 -16.23 0.05
C GLU A 225 -1.97 -15.17 1.06
N GLU A 226 -3.22 -15.25 1.51
CA GLU A 226 -3.77 -14.39 2.55
C GLU A 226 -3.21 -14.67 3.96
N ASP A 227 -2.65 -15.85 4.16
CA ASP A 227 -2.19 -16.39 5.46
C ASP A 227 -0.68 -16.21 5.67
N TYR A 228 0.02 -15.48 4.79
CA TYR A 228 1.43 -15.10 5.01
C TYR A 228 1.77 -13.71 4.45
N VAL A 229 2.86 -13.14 4.96
CA VAL A 229 3.47 -11.91 4.46
C VAL A 229 4.98 -12.13 4.38
N LYS A 230 5.55 -11.89 3.20
CA LYS A 230 6.98 -12.06 2.94
C LYS A 230 7.67 -10.70 2.84
N TYR A 231 8.75 -10.51 3.59
CA TYR A 231 9.61 -9.34 3.56
C TYR A 231 11.05 -9.74 3.24
N THR A 232 11.66 -9.05 2.28
CA THR A 232 13.10 -9.18 2.01
C THR A 232 13.92 -8.56 3.14
N ARG A 233 13.45 -7.42 3.68
CA ARG A 233 14.05 -6.72 4.81
C ARG A 233 12.96 -6.01 5.62
N ILE A 234 13.07 -6.05 6.94
CA ILE A 234 12.21 -5.29 7.86
C ILE A 234 13.04 -4.18 8.49
N THR A 235 12.49 -2.96 8.52
CA THR A 235 13.00 -1.86 9.35
C THR A 235 12.26 -1.85 10.68
N ASP A 236 12.90 -1.39 11.76
CA ASP A 236 12.32 -1.43 13.11
C ASP A 236 10.95 -0.77 13.20
N GLN A 237 10.65 0.22 12.35
CA GLN A 237 9.38 0.92 12.34
C GLN A 237 8.29 0.25 11.47
N ALA A 238 8.63 -0.72 10.60
CA ALA A 238 7.69 -1.25 9.61
C ALA A 238 6.54 -2.07 10.22
N LEU A 239 6.73 -2.64 11.41
CA LEU A 239 5.71 -3.43 12.11
C LEU A 239 4.83 -2.58 13.04
N PHE A 240 5.32 -1.44 13.53
CA PHE A 240 4.56 -0.56 14.44
C PHE A 240 3.32 0.10 13.81
N TYR A 241 3.23 0.11 12.49
CA TYR A 241 2.15 0.78 11.76
C TYR A 241 1.13 -0.18 11.13
N LYS A 242 1.24 -1.48 11.42
CA LYS A 242 0.26 -2.49 11.02
C LYS A 242 -0.91 -2.52 12.02
N ASP A 243 -2.13 -2.75 11.53
CA ASP A 243 -3.30 -2.89 12.39
C ASP A 243 -3.08 -4.03 13.39
N GLU A 244 -3.56 -3.89 14.62
CA GLU A 244 -3.28 -4.79 15.77
C GLU A 244 -3.53 -6.28 15.42
N ASP A 245 -4.56 -6.57 14.62
CA ASP A 245 -4.91 -7.95 14.24
C ASP A 245 -4.38 -8.39 12.86
N SER A 246 -3.67 -7.52 12.13
CA SER A 246 -3.32 -7.78 10.72
C SER A 246 -2.33 -8.92 10.52
N LEU A 247 -1.63 -9.35 11.59
CA LEU A 247 -0.68 -10.45 11.59
C LEU A 247 -1.18 -11.70 12.33
N VAL A 248 -2.36 -11.63 12.96
CA VAL A 248 -2.93 -12.76 13.71
C VAL A 248 -3.15 -13.94 12.76
N HIS A 249 -2.64 -15.11 13.13
CA HIS A 249 -2.70 -16.34 12.34
C HIS A 249 -2.07 -16.28 10.94
N ARG A 250 -1.17 -15.32 10.71
CA ARG A 250 -0.39 -15.18 9.47
C ARG A 250 1.09 -15.45 9.71
N ILE A 251 1.75 -16.04 8.73
CA ILE A 251 3.20 -16.26 8.76
C ILE A 251 3.92 -14.97 8.37
N LEU A 252 4.86 -14.54 9.19
CA LEU A 252 5.80 -13.46 8.85
C LEU A 252 7.12 -14.09 8.37
N ALA A 253 7.38 -14.05 7.07
CA ALA A 253 8.61 -14.58 6.49
C ALA A 253 9.61 -13.45 6.20
N ILE A 254 10.84 -13.56 6.71
CA ILE A 254 11.88 -12.52 6.63
C ILE A 254 13.16 -13.15 6.06
N GLU A 255 13.70 -12.59 4.97
CA GLU A 255 14.86 -13.18 4.27
C GLU A 255 16.24 -12.71 4.81
N GLU A 256 16.37 -11.46 5.28
CA GLU A 256 17.64 -10.93 5.79
C GLU A 256 17.63 -10.64 7.30
N GLU A 257 18.61 -11.20 8.02
CA GLU A 257 18.81 -11.01 9.47
C GLU A 257 19.41 -9.63 9.82
N MET A 258 20.06 -8.95 8.86
CA MET A 258 20.65 -7.60 9.00
C MET A 258 19.56 -6.50 9.04
N GLY A 259 18.76 -6.54 10.09
CA GLY A 259 17.61 -5.66 10.34
C GLY A 259 16.66 -6.16 11.45
N MET A 260 16.84 -7.40 11.94
CA MET A 260 15.97 -7.98 12.97
C MET A 260 16.31 -7.60 14.42
N GLY A 261 17.42 -6.88 14.64
CA GLY A 261 17.94 -6.59 15.99
C GLY A 261 16.95 -5.85 16.90
N GLY A 262 16.10 -4.97 16.35
CA GLY A 262 15.02 -4.29 17.09
C GLY A 262 13.64 -4.93 16.90
N ALA A 263 13.32 -5.39 15.69
CA ALA A 263 12.02 -5.97 15.35
C ALA A 263 11.70 -7.28 16.10
N ALA A 264 12.70 -8.09 16.47
CA ALA A 264 12.49 -9.35 17.20
C ALA A 264 11.77 -9.15 18.55
N TYR A 265 11.91 -7.98 19.18
CA TYR A 265 11.25 -7.65 20.44
C TYR A 265 9.75 -7.31 20.27
N SER A 266 9.34 -6.90 19.06
CA SER A 266 7.94 -6.56 18.74
C SER A 266 7.15 -7.73 18.14
N ILE A 267 7.83 -8.84 17.82
CA ILE A 267 7.26 -10.03 17.18
C ILE A 267 6.93 -11.14 18.21
N ARG A 268 7.50 -11.07 19.42
CA ARG A 268 7.22 -12.01 20.51
C ARG A 268 5.99 -11.63 21.33
#